data_AF-A0A563EJT9-F1
#
_entry.id   AF-A0A563EJT9-F1
#
_cell.length_a   1.000
_cell.length_b   1.000
_cell.length_c   1.000
_cell.angle_alpha   90.00
_cell.angle_beta   90.00
_cell.angle_gamma   90.00
#
_symmetry.space_group_name_H-M   'P 1'
#
loop_
_entity.id
_entity.type
_entity.pdbx_description
1 polymer ?
#
loop_
_entity_poly.entity_id
_entity_poly.type
_entity_poly.pdbx_seq_one_letter_code
_entity_poly.pdbx_strand_id
1 'polypeptide(L)'
;MTFGVNAQEIMTCGKEVSGLADQAEKIKAAAESAIVPEQSWGLLGQALTYSDYVELTTAFMDHMDKMIEKMGEVGDKLSLSGEHYLNVDDAMKTALDQIGDRLSSAAAPPRVSG
;
A
#
# COMPACT_ATOMS: atom_id res chain seq x y z
N MET A 1 18.61 20.51 -1.90
CA MET A 1 17.80 20.46 -3.14
C MET A 1 16.96 19.21 -2.99
N THR A 2 15.66 19.33 -2.74
CA THR A 2 14.74 18.20 -2.62
C THR A 2 13.98 18.06 -3.94
N PHE A 3 13.86 16.84 -4.45
CA PHE A 3 13.17 16.56 -5.72
C PHE A 3 11.64 16.68 -5.60
N GLY A 4 11.08 17.76 -5.05
CA GLY A 4 9.67 18.18 -5.15
C GLY A 4 8.57 17.18 -4.73
N VAL A 5 8.91 15.94 -4.36
CA VAL A 5 8.00 14.85 -4.05
C VAL A 5 7.99 14.65 -2.55
N ASN A 6 6.80 14.71 -1.95
CA ASN A 6 6.63 14.38 -0.55
C ASN A 6 6.56 12.85 -0.37
N ALA A 7 7.73 12.22 -0.37
CA ALA A 7 7.86 10.78 -0.25
C ALA A 7 7.18 10.23 1.02
N GLN A 8 7.21 11.01 2.11
CA GLN A 8 6.59 10.64 3.37
C GLN A 8 5.06 10.56 3.24
N GLU A 9 4.43 11.50 2.54
CA GLU A 9 2.98 11.45 2.27
C GLU A 9 2.60 10.26 1.40
N ILE A 10 3.42 9.91 0.39
CA ILE A 10 3.19 8.73 -0.45
C ILE A 10 3.25 7.45 0.40
N MET A 11 4.25 7.33 1.28
CA MET A 11 4.34 6.18 2.19
C MET A 11 3.18 6.12 3.18
N THR A 12 2.75 7.26 3.72
CA THR A 12 1.58 7.34 4.61
C THR A 12 0.32 6.88 3.88
N CYS A 13 0.10 7.36 2.64
CA CYS A 13 -1.01 6.91 1.81
C CYS A 13 -0.94 5.40 1.55
N GLY A 14 0.24 4.85 1.26
CA GLY A 14 0.44 3.41 1.11
C GLY A 14 0.00 2.62 2.35
N LYS A 15 0.41 3.06 3.54
CA LYS A 15 0.00 2.45 4.82
C LYS A 15 -1.50 2.56 5.07
N GLU A 16 -2.10 3.70 4.76
CA GLU A 16 -3.55 3.90 4.91
C GLU A 16 -4.33 2.94 4.00
N VAL A 17 -3.89 2.78 2.75
CA VAL A 17 -4.51 1.84 1.80
C VAL A 17 -4.36 0.39 2.27
N SER A 18 -3.18 -0.02 2.74
CA SER A 18 -3.01 -1.35 3.34
C SER A 18 -3.91 -1.53 4.57
N GLY A 19 -4.07 -0.49 5.40
CA GLY A 19 -4.98 -0.52 6.55
C GLY A 19 -6.47 -0.63 6.17
N LEU A 20 -6.86 -0.25 4.94
CA LEU A 20 -8.21 -0.53 4.42
C LEU A 20 -8.39 -2.01 4.08
N ALA A 21 -7.34 -2.71 3.65
CA ALA A 21 -7.38 -4.16 3.43
C ALA A 21 -7.68 -4.90 4.74
N ASP A 22 -7.04 -4.52 5.85
CA ASP A 22 -7.31 -5.09 7.18
C ASP A 22 -8.76 -4.86 7.62
N GLN A 23 -9.34 -3.70 7.29
CA GLN A 23 -10.74 -3.41 7.58
C GLN A 23 -11.68 -4.26 6.71
N ALA A 24 -11.35 -4.41 5.42
CA ALA A 24 -12.09 -5.27 4.51
C ALA A 24 -12.06 -6.74 4.97
N GLU A 25 -10.93 -7.23 5.46
CA GLU A 25 -10.81 -8.58 6.02
C GLU A 25 -11.73 -8.78 7.24
N LYS A 26 -11.80 -7.79 8.14
CA LYS A 26 -12.74 -7.82 9.28
C LYS A 26 -14.19 -7.84 8.84
N ILE A 27 -14.55 -7.06 7.82
CA ILE A 27 -15.91 -7.05 7.25
C ILE A 27 -16.23 -8.40 6.62
N LYS A 28 -15.29 -8.98 5.88
CA LYS A 28 -15.45 -10.30 5.27
C LYS A 28 -15.71 -11.37 6.34
N ALA A 29 -14.88 -11.43 7.37
CA ALA A 29 -15.05 -12.38 8.48
C ALA A 29 -16.39 -12.20 9.21
N ALA A 30 -16.80 -10.95 9.45
CA ALA A 30 -18.10 -10.66 10.04
C ALA A 30 -19.26 -11.14 9.14
N ALA A 31 -19.16 -10.90 7.83
CA ALA A 31 -20.16 -11.32 6.87
C ALA A 31 -20.24 -12.85 6.73
N GLU A 32 -19.09 -13.55 6.73
CA GLU A 32 -19.02 -15.02 6.77
C GLU A 32 -19.71 -15.58 8.02
N SER A 33 -19.48 -14.96 9.19
CA SER A 33 -20.13 -15.37 10.44
C SER A 33 -21.65 -15.12 10.46
N ALA A 34 -22.13 -14.19 9.63
CA ALA A 34 -23.53 -13.83 9.50
C ALA A 34 -24.26 -14.63 8.41
N ILE A 35 -23.60 -15.56 7.74
CA ILE A 35 -24.23 -16.42 6.73
C ILE A 35 -25.33 -17.24 7.40
N VAL A 36 -26.55 -17.13 6.86
CA VAL A 36 -27.73 -17.83 7.34
C VAL A 36 -27.64 -19.30 6.92
N PRO A 37 -27.62 -20.24 7.86
CA PRO A 37 -27.47 -21.65 7.54
C PRO A 37 -28.71 -22.18 6.81
N GLU A 38 -28.50 -23.18 5.95
CA GLU A 38 -29.54 -23.76 5.09
C GLU A 38 -30.81 -24.15 5.86
N GLN A 39 -30.65 -24.72 7.06
CA GLN A 39 -31.75 -25.21 7.88
C GLN A 39 -32.70 -24.08 8.31
N SER A 40 -32.24 -22.83 8.36
CA SER A 40 -33.05 -21.66 8.75
C SER A 40 -34.03 -21.21 7.66
N TRP A 41 -33.88 -21.66 6.42
CA TRP A 41 -34.73 -21.26 5.30
C TRP A 41 -36.03 -22.06 5.19
N GLY A 42 -36.05 -23.27 5.77
CA GLY A 42 -37.15 -24.22 5.61
C GLY A 42 -37.41 -24.62 4.15
N LEU A 43 -38.40 -25.48 3.92
CA LEU A 43 -38.69 -26.03 2.58
C LEU A 43 -39.08 -24.96 1.55
N LEU A 44 -39.84 -23.94 1.97
CA LEU A 44 -40.27 -22.86 1.09
C LEU A 44 -39.10 -21.94 0.69
N GLY A 45 -38.21 -21.62 1.63
CA GLY A 45 -37.02 -20.83 1.33
C GLY A 45 -36.04 -21.60 0.46
N GLN A 46 -35.83 -22.89 0.72
CA GLN A 46 -35.00 -23.77 -0.12
C GLN A 46 -35.51 -23.83 -1.57
N ALA A 47 -36.83 -23.93 -1.77
CA ALA A 47 -37.41 -24.07 -3.10
C ALA A 47 -37.41 -22.78 -3.93
N LEU A 48 -37.31 -21.61 -3.29
CA LEU A 48 -37.59 -20.33 -3.95
C LEU A 48 -36.42 -19.35 -3.95
N THR A 49 -35.62 -19.27 -2.88
CA THR A 49 -34.70 -18.13 -2.68
C THR A 49 -33.32 -18.50 -2.12
N TYR A 50 -33.15 -19.70 -1.56
CA TYR A 50 -31.88 -20.11 -0.96
C TYR A 50 -30.72 -20.17 -1.98
N SER A 51 -31.01 -20.67 -3.19
CA SER A 51 -30.05 -20.70 -4.30
C SER A 51 -29.46 -19.32 -4.58
N ASP A 52 -30.34 -18.33 -4.78
CA ASP A 52 -29.95 -16.95 -5.08
C ASP A 52 -29.17 -16.32 -3.92
N TYR A 53 -29.55 -16.64 -2.68
CA TYR A 53 -28.83 -16.22 -1.48
C TYR A 53 -27.40 -16.77 -1.44
N VAL A 54 -27.22 -18.05 -1.74
CA VAL A 54 -25.89 -18.68 -1.78
C VAL A 54 -25.04 -18.04 -2.88
N GLU A 55 -25.60 -17.88 -4.08
CA GLU A 55 -24.88 -17.23 -5.19
C GLU A 55 -24.45 -15.80 -4.83
N LEU A 56 -25.36 -15.02 -4.24
CA LEU A 56 -25.06 -13.65 -3.83
C LEU A 56 -23.97 -13.58 -2.74
N THR A 57 -24.06 -14.44 -1.73
CA THR A 57 -23.07 -14.46 -0.64
C THR A 57 -21.70 -14.95 -1.13
N THR A 58 -21.64 -15.95 -2.00
CA THR A 58 -20.40 -16.38 -2.65
C THR A 58 -19.79 -15.25 -3.49
N ALA A 59 -20.58 -14.61 -4.36
CA ALA A 59 -20.10 -13.51 -5.18
C ALA A 59 -19.58 -12.33 -4.34
N PHE A 60 -20.23 -12.05 -3.21
CA PHE A 60 -19.79 -11.03 -2.27
C PHE A 60 -18.44 -11.40 -1.63
N MET A 61 -18.24 -12.64 -1.16
CA MET A 61 -16.96 -13.06 -0.57
C MET A 61 -15.82 -13.02 -1.59
N ASP A 62 -16.05 -13.49 -2.81
CA ASP A 62 -15.08 -13.43 -3.90
C ASP A 62 -14.69 -11.97 -4.22
N HIS A 63 -15.64 -11.04 -4.16
CA HIS A 63 -15.37 -9.64 -4.38
C HIS A 63 -14.54 -9.04 -3.24
N MET A 64 -14.85 -9.38 -1.99
CA MET A 64 -14.08 -8.96 -0.82
C MET A 64 -12.63 -9.46 -0.88
N ASP A 65 -12.41 -10.71 -1.27
CA ASP A 65 -11.05 -11.27 -1.43
C ASP A 65 -10.22 -10.50 -2.46
N LYS A 66 -10.82 -10.23 -3.63
CA LYS A 66 -10.17 -9.42 -4.67
C LYS A 66 -9.88 -8.00 -4.19
N MET A 67 -10.79 -7.41 -3.41
CA MET A 67 -10.61 -6.07 -2.85
C MET A 67 -9.45 -6.03 -1.87
N ILE A 68 -9.38 -6.98 -0.93
CA ILE A 68 -8.30 -7.12 0.06
C ILE A 68 -6.95 -7.27 -0.65
N GLU A 69 -6.85 -8.19 -1.61
CA GLU A 69 -5.63 -8.41 -2.39
C GLU A 69 -5.17 -7.13 -3.10
N LYS A 70 -6.08 -6.46 -3.82
CA LYS A 70 -5.72 -5.28 -4.61
C LYS A 70 -5.41 -4.05 -3.75
N MET A 71 -6.08 -3.89 -2.61
CA MET A 71 -5.70 -2.85 -1.66
C MET A 71 -4.30 -3.11 -1.10
N GLY A 72 -3.98 -4.34 -0.72
CA GLY A 72 -2.62 -4.71 -0.28
C GLY A 72 -1.57 -4.41 -1.35
N GLU A 73 -1.77 -4.87 -2.58
CA GLU A 73 -0.85 -4.61 -3.69
C GLU A 73 -0.64 -3.11 -3.96
N VAL A 74 -1.69 -2.29 -3.88
CA VAL A 74 -1.60 -0.84 -4.10
C VAL A 74 -0.85 -0.17 -2.94
N GLY A 75 -1.17 -0.54 -1.70
CA GLY A 75 -0.49 -0.01 -0.52
C GLY A 75 1.01 -0.30 -0.51
N ASP A 76 1.41 -1.51 -0.89
CA ASP A 76 2.80 -1.91 -1.02
C ASP A 76 3.53 -1.13 -2.11
N LYS A 77 2.91 -0.99 -3.29
CA LYS A 77 3.49 -0.22 -4.41
C LYS A 77 3.69 1.25 -4.05
N LEU A 78 2.74 1.86 -3.35
CA LEU A 78 2.85 3.23 -2.88
C LEU A 78 4.00 3.37 -1.86
N SER A 79 4.05 2.48 -0.87
CA SER A 79 5.10 2.48 0.14
C SER A 79 6.49 2.35 -0.50
N LEU A 80 6.67 1.39 -1.40
CA LEU A 80 7.92 1.17 -2.14
C LEU A 80 8.28 2.38 -3.02
N SER A 81 7.29 3.01 -3.66
CA SER A 81 7.54 4.22 -4.46
C SER A 81 8.04 5.36 -3.58
N GLY A 82 7.47 5.55 -2.39
CA GLY A 82 7.93 6.57 -1.44
C GLY A 82 9.36 6.30 -0.95
N GLU A 83 9.67 5.05 -0.60
CA GLU A 83 11.04 4.64 -0.23
C GLU A 83 12.04 4.90 -1.36
N HIS A 84 11.66 4.61 -2.60
CA HIS A 84 12.51 4.86 -3.76
C HIS A 84 12.83 6.36 -3.91
N TYR A 85 11.83 7.24 -3.75
CA TYR A 85 12.06 8.68 -3.77
C TYR A 85 13.05 9.13 -2.68
N LEU A 86 12.93 8.61 -1.45
CA LEU A 86 13.87 8.93 -0.37
C LEU A 86 15.29 8.48 -0.69
N ASN A 87 15.44 7.26 -1.21
CA ASN A 87 16.76 6.71 -1.56
C ASN A 87 17.43 7.52 -2.68
N VAL A 88 16.66 7.98 -3.66
CA VAL A 88 17.18 8.84 -4.73
C VAL A 88 17.60 10.21 -4.19
N ASP A 89 16.79 10.82 -3.32
CA ASP A 89 17.11 12.13 -2.72
C ASP A 89 18.40 12.06 -1.88
N ASP A 90 18.57 11.00 -1.09
CA ASP A 90 19.78 10.77 -0.27
C ASP A 90 21.03 10.49 -1.13
N ALA A 91 20.89 9.67 -2.17
CA ALA A 91 21.98 9.39 -3.11
C ALA A 91 22.43 10.66 -3.84
N MET A 92 21.50 11.51 -4.26
CA MET A 92 21.82 12.76 -4.96
C MET A 92 22.41 13.79 -4.01
N LYS A 93 21.92 13.90 -2.77
CA LYS A 93 22.53 14.75 -1.75
C LYS A 93 23.99 14.36 -1.49
N THR A 94 24.23 13.06 -1.28
CA THR A 94 25.58 12.53 -1.07
C THR A 94 26.50 12.82 -2.25
N ALA A 95 26.02 12.64 -3.48
CA ALA A 95 26.80 12.94 -4.68
C ALA A 95 27.14 14.44 -4.81
N LEU A 96 26.20 15.32 -4.49
CA LEU A 96 26.41 16.77 -4.51
C LEU A 96 27.39 17.22 -3.43
N ASP A 97 27.29 16.67 -2.21
CA ASP A 97 28.22 16.96 -1.12
C ASP A 97 29.65 16.55 -1.50
N GLN A 98 29.83 15.36 -2.09
CA GLN A 98 31.13 14.91 -2.60
C GLN A 98 31.69 15.82 -3.70
N ILE A 99 30.84 16.35 -4.58
CA ILE A 99 31.26 17.31 -5.59
C ILE A 99 31.70 18.62 -4.92
N GLY A 100 30.92 19.13 -3.95
CA GLY A 100 31.24 20.33 -3.19
C GLY A 100 32.57 20.23 -2.45
N ASP A 101 32.83 19.10 -1.80
CA ASP A 101 34.09 18.82 -1.11
C ASP A 101 35.29 18.80 -2.05
N ARG A 102 35.13 18.17 -3.23
CA ARG A 102 36.16 18.13 -4.27
C ARG A 102 36.47 19.51 -4.83
N LEU A 103 35.44 20.32 -5.11
CA LEU A 103 35.61 21.69 -5.57
C LEU A 103 36.31 22.57 -4.51
N SER A 104 35.92 22.44 -3.25
CA SER A 104 36.52 23.20 -2.15
C SER A 104 37.99 22.81 -1.92
N SER A 105 38.30 21.52 -2.05
CA SER A 105 39.67 21.01 -1.94
C SER A 105 40.55 21.43 -3.12
N ALA A 106 39.99 21.51 -4.33
CA ALA A 106 40.69 21.98 -5.53
C ALA A 106 40.91 23.50 -5.55
N ALA A 107 40.05 24.27 -4.86
CA ALA A 107 40.15 25.73 -4.76
C ALA A 107 41.19 26.20 -3.71
N ALA A 108 41.75 25.31 -2.89
CA ALA A 108 42.82 25.67 -1.96
C ALA A 108 44.10 26.01 -2.74
N PRO A 109 44.67 27.22 -2.60
CA PRO A 109 45.85 27.62 -3.37
C PRO A 109 47.05 26.73 -3.03
N PRO A 110 47.91 26.39 -4.01
CA PRO A 110 49.09 25.58 -3.75
C PRO A 110 49.95 26.31 -2.72
N ARG A 111 50.18 25.67 -1.57
CA ARG A 111 51.15 26.16 -0.60
C ARG A 111 52.55 25.99 -1.22
N VAL A 112 53.02 27.05 -1.86
CA VAL A 112 54.44 27.21 -2.17
C VAL A 112 55.13 27.52 -0.83
N SER A 113 55.87 26.54 -0.31
CA SER A 113 56.80 26.75 0.78
C SER A 113 57.99 27.56 0.24
N GLY A 114 58.03 28.84 0.60
CA GLY A 114 59.19 29.72 0.47
C GLY A 114 59.94 29.82 1.78
#